data_AF-T2GB41-F1
#
_entry.id   AF-T2GB41-F1
#
_cell.length_a   1.000
_cell.length_b   1.000
_cell.length_c   1.000
_cell.angle_alpha   90.00
_cell.angle_beta   90.00
_cell.angle_gamma   90.00
#
_symmetry.space_group_name_H-M   'P 1'
#
loop_
_entity.id
_entity.type
_entity.pdbx_description
1 polymer ?
#
loop_
_entity_poly.entity_id
_entity_poly.type
_entity_poly.pdbx_seq_one_letter_code
_entity_poly.pdbx_strand_id
1 'polypeptide(L)'
;MAGEGTRINALTETTTPAGTDNMAVDTPTGVRRATVNTVRNLATAAPGMDGAAAVGASAKAAREDHIHPTDTSRMPATHPASAITGLGDTTPAAVAETGAIGASTKPARQDHVHPIPSWIARRLTGNVTVDLNPSMPAAQMQALIDAQYKDLNGYALTFQLANGLYSMAAKLSFIGFYAGSLRLQGNPAETGLTADKLAALQFAALGSEGILMSGGGAEYVVRYLKIIMGDANNAVYLLNSTRAHMVAASIAIPGSTGSGVQVNAVASVNVSNSYFAGGGYGITSLSGSNVMSINNASDPANLPLYGLRASSAIIYKNGTQPAGSIANEATAYGGLIL
;
A
#
# COMPACT_ATOMS: atom_id res chain seq x y z
N MET A 1 78.14 14.49 63.35
CA MET A 1 78.65 13.34 62.58
C MET A 1 77.67 13.02 61.48
N ALA A 2 78.18 12.92 60.27
CA ALA A 2 77.45 12.49 59.08
C ALA A 2 77.01 11.02 59.20
N GLY A 3 75.98 10.65 58.45
CA GLY A 3 75.50 9.27 58.30
C GLY A 3 74.18 9.30 57.52
N GLU A 4 74.26 9.51 56.21
CA GLU A 4 74.12 8.46 55.19
C GLU A 4 72.65 8.20 54.85
N GLY A 5 72.26 8.65 53.65
CA GLY A 5 70.96 8.38 53.07
C GLY A 5 70.88 6.94 52.57
N THR A 6 69.91 6.18 53.09
CA THR A 6 69.53 4.90 52.53
C THR A 6 68.51 5.13 51.41
N ARG A 7 68.96 4.97 50.17
CA ARG A 7 68.12 5.04 48.96
C ARG A 7 67.05 3.95 49.00
N ILE A 8 65.82 4.33 48.66
CA ILE A 8 64.67 3.45 48.47
C ILE A 8 64.99 2.51 47.31
N ASN A 9 65.34 1.25 47.61
CA ASN A 9 65.47 0.20 46.61
C ASN A 9 64.55 -0.96 46.97
N ALA A 10 63.69 -1.30 46.01
CA ALA A 10 62.93 -2.53 45.86
C ALA A 10 61.86 -2.84 46.93
N LEU A 11 60.64 -2.34 46.68
CA LEU A 11 59.45 -3.13 47.01
C LEU A 11 58.81 -3.58 45.71
N THR A 12 58.96 -4.87 45.44
CA THR A 12 58.31 -5.60 44.35
C THR A 12 56.80 -5.60 44.55
N GLU A 13 56.08 -5.15 43.52
CA GLU A 13 54.62 -5.20 43.44
C GLU A 13 54.17 -6.66 43.31
N THR A 14 53.82 -7.28 44.43
CA THR A 14 53.22 -8.62 44.44
C THR A 14 51.71 -8.48 44.41
N THR A 15 51.14 -8.90 43.28
CA THR A 15 49.72 -9.09 42.95
C THR A 15 49.05 -7.94 42.18
N THR A 16 48.72 -8.25 40.92
CA THR A 16 47.87 -7.45 40.03
C THR A 16 46.45 -7.31 40.61
N PRO A 17 45.91 -6.08 40.80
CA PRO A 17 44.58 -5.88 41.37
C PRO A 17 43.47 -6.36 40.43
N ALA A 18 42.63 -7.28 40.92
CA ALA A 18 41.37 -7.63 40.29
C ALA A 18 40.25 -6.75 40.86
N GLY A 19 39.62 -5.94 39.99
CA GLY A 19 38.35 -5.28 40.32
C GLY A 19 38.50 -4.01 41.17
N THR A 20 37.87 -2.96 40.69
CA THR A 20 37.92 -1.57 41.15
C THR A 20 37.67 -1.36 42.65
N ASP A 21 38.40 -0.38 43.20
CA ASP A 21 38.33 0.24 44.52
C ASP A 21 38.99 -0.48 45.69
N ASN A 22 40.30 -0.24 45.84
CA ASN A 22 40.90 0.35 47.04
C ASN A 22 42.41 0.58 46.81
N MET A 23 42.82 1.81 46.50
CA MET A 23 44.25 2.19 46.60
C MET A 23 44.62 2.33 48.08
N ALA A 24 45.27 1.31 48.64
CA ALA A 24 45.92 1.43 49.94
C ALA A 24 47.27 2.14 49.75
N VAL A 25 47.40 3.37 50.24
CA VAL A 25 48.70 4.05 50.38
C VAL A 25 49.16 3.82 51.80
N ASP A 26 50.14 2.94 51.99
CA ASP A 26 50.72 2.65 53.30
C ASP A 26 51.86 3.64 53.59
N THR A 27 51.86 4.24 54.77
CA THR A 27 52.97 5.12 55.22
C THR A 27 53.49 4.66 56.58
N PRO A 28 54.78 4.84 56.89
CA PRO A 28 55.47 4.09 57.95
C PRO A 28 55.08 4.41 59.39
N THR A 29 54.07 5.25 59.64
CA THR A 29 53.67 5.70 60.98
C THR A 29 52.20 5.44 61.34
N GLY A 30 51.54 4.52 60.64
CA GLY A 30 50.25 3.98 61.07
C GLY A 30 49.10 4.30 60.12
N VAL A 31 48.19 3.34 60.02
CA VAL A 31 47.07 3.30 59.08
C VAL A 31 46.18 4.54 59.21
N ARG A 32 46.31 5.49 58.30
CA ARG A 32 45.24 6.45 58.00
C ARG A 32 44.38 5.86 56.89
N ARG A 33 43.28 5.21 57.26
CA ARG A 33 42.19 4.92 56.31
C ARG A 33 41.60 6.25 55.86
N ALA A 34 42.03 6.73 54.70
CA ALA A 34 41.24 7.71 53.96
C ALA A 34 40.05 6.94 53.39
N THR A 35 38.94 6.92 54.12
CA THR A 35 37.64 6.59 53.53
C THR A 35 37.36 7.69 52.51
N VAL A 36 37.71 7.45 51.24
CA VAL A 36 37.13 8.23 50.15
C VAL A 36 35.66 7.87 50.18
N ASN A 37 34.85 8.76 50.75
CA ASN A 37 33.40 8.64 50.76
C ASN A 37 32.91 8.76 49.31
N THR A 38 33.00 7.67 48.55
CA THR A 38 32.48 7.54 47.17
C THR A 38 30.98 7.30 47.15
N VAL A 39 30.29 7.36 48.29
CA VAL A 39 28.86 7.70 48.31
C VAL A 39 28.75 9.17 47.96
N ARG A 40 28.83 9.48 46.66
CA ARG A 40 28.29 10.73 46.13
C ARG A 40 26.84 10.78 46.58
N ASN A 41 26.52 11.60 47.58
CA ASN A 41 25.19 11.92 48.11
C ASN A 41 24.07 11.58 47.11
N LEU A 42 23.60 10.33 47.11
CA LEU A 42 22.53 9.87 46.23
C LEU A 42 21.24 10.29 46.91
N ALA A 43 20.36 11.00 46.21
CA ALA A 43 19.06 11.32 46.76
C ALA A 43 18.28 10.04 47.09
N THR A 44 17.92 9.89 48.36
CA THR A 44 17.13 8.75 48.88
C THR A 44 15.71 9.12 49.27
N ALA A 45 15.39 10.42 49.27
CA ALA A 45 14.06 10.94 49.55
C ALA A 45 13.25 11.11 48.25
N ALA A 46 11.93 11.00 48.35
CA ALA A 46 11.04 11.36 47.25
C ALA A 46 11.16 12.86 46.94
N PRO A 47 11.06 13.28 45.66
CA PRO A 47 11.04 14.69 45.31
C PRO A 47 9.93 15.45 46.03
N GLY A 48 10.23 16.69 46.47
CA GLY A 48 9.22 17.56 47.06
C GLY A 48 8.20 18.00 46.01
N MET A 49 6.95 17.56 46.16
CA MET A 49 5.77 17.97 45.38
C MET A 49 4.48 17.76 46.17
N ASP A 50 3.41 18.46 45.81
CA ASP A 50 2.06 18.17 46.29
C ASP A 50 1.57 16.81 45.73
N GLY A 51 1.11 15.92 46.62
CA GLY A 51 0.66 14.57 46.27
C GLY A 51 1.67 13.47 46.61
N ALA A 52 1.52 12.28 46.01
CA ALA A 52 2.40 11.14 46.25
C ALA A 52 3.53 11.09 45.22
N ALA A 53 4.78 11.09 45.69
CA ALA A 53 5.97 10.92 44.87
C ALA A 53 6.72 9.64 45.27
N ALA A 54 7.45 9.04 44.33
CA ALA A 54 8.23 7.82 44.56
C ALA A 54 9.67 7.99 44.07
N VAL A 55 10.62 7.41 44.80
CA VAL A 55 12.02 7.34 44.39
C VAL A 55 12.15 6.26 43.31
N GLY A 56 12.81 6.59 42.19
CA GLY A 56 13.09 5.61 41.14
C GLY A 56 14.16 4.61 41.56
N ALA A 57 14.07 3.36 41.10
CA ALA A 57 15.00 2.27 41.47
C ALA A 57 16.35 2.29 40.71
N SER A 58 16.70 3.39 40.05
CA SER A 58 17.93 3.47 39.23
C SER A 58 19.17 3.67 40.11
N ALA A 59 20.26 2.97 39.81
CA ALA A 59 21.55 3.16 40.46
C ALA A 59 22.29 4.46 40.04
N LYS A 60 21.65 5.31 39.21
CA LYS A 60 22.20 6.60 38.78
C LYS A 60 21.92 7.68 39.80
N ALA A 61 22.89 8.56 40.05
CA ALA A 61 22.75 9.64 41.03
C ALA A 61 21.69 10.68 40.65
N ALA A 62 20.79 10.96 41.59
CA ALA A 62 19.85 12.09 41.55
C ALA A 62 20.27 13.15 42.60
N ARG A 63 19.94 14.42 42.35
CA ARG A 63 20.19 15.52 43.29
C ARG A 63 19.05 15.62 44.31
N GLU A 64 19.38 15.80 45.59
CA GLU A 64 18.40 15.87 46.70
C GLU A 64 17.53 17.13 46.68
N ASP A 65 18.03 18.22 46.11
CA ASP A 65 17.36 19.52 46.04
C ASP A 65 16.46 19.67 44.80
N HIS A 66 16.18 18.57 44.09
CA HIS A 66 15.32 18.59 42.92
C HIS A 66 13.84 18.69 43.33
N ILE A 67 13.30 19.91 43.26
CA ILE A 67 11.88 20.21 43.52
C ILE A 67 11.14 20.27 42.18
N HIS A 68 10.00 19.58 42.09
CA HIS A 68 9.10 19.71 40.93
C HIS A 68 8.19 20.93 41.15
N PRO A 69 8.09 21.88 40.20
CA PRO A 69 7.11 22.95 40.31
C PRO A 69 5.68 22.38 40.29
N THR A 70 4.92 22.56 41.37
CA THR A 70 3.50 22.18 41.43
C THR A 70 2.54 23.34 41.23
N ASP A 71 3.05 24.56 41.01
CA ASP A 71 2.22 25.73 40.72
C ASP A 71 1.65 25.69 39.30
N THR A 72 0.50 25.02 39.14
CA THR A 72 -0.32 25.10 37.91
C THR A 72 -1.22 26.34 37.90
N SER A 73 -1.22 27.17 38.96
CA SER A 73 -2.07 28.36 39.06
C SER A 73 -1.66 29.48 38.10
N ARG A 74 -0.43 29.40 37.56
CA ARG A 74 0.08 30.30 36.52
C ARG A 74 -0.07 29.78 35.10
N MET A 75 -0.66 28.61 34.86
CA MET A 75 -0.97 28.17 33.51
C MET A 75 -2.12 29.05 32.98
N PRO A 76 -1.87 29.98 32.03
CA PRO A 76 -2.93 30.78 31.43
C PRO A 76 -3.90 29.85 30.71
N ALA A 77 -5.19 29.96 31.00
CA ALA A 77 -6.24 29.19 30.32
C ALA A 77 -6.29 29.44 28.80
N THR A 78 -5.54 30.43 28.32
CA THR A 78 -5.40 30.80 26.91
C THR A 78 -3.93 31.08 26.59
N HIS A 79 -3.19 30.07 26.15
CA HIS A 79 -1.96 30.29 25.39
C HIS A 79 -2.33 30.47 23.91
N PRO A 80 -2.18 31.67 23.31
CA PRO A 80 -2.26 31.78 21.86
C PRO A 80 -1.07 31.02 21.26
N ALA A 81 -1.31 30.23 20.21
CA ALA A 81 -0.29 29.40 19.55
C ALA A 81 0.97 30.18 19.13
N SER A 82 0.83 31.49 18.95
CA SER A 82 1.90 32.44 18.60
C SER A 82 2.86 32.79 19.75
N ALA A 83 2.58 32.42 21.00
CA ALA A 83 3.48 32.64 22.14
C ALA A 83 4.59 31.58 22.26
N ILE A 84 4.56 30.53 21.44
CA ILE A 84 5.62 29.52 21.38
C ILE A 84 6.79 30.10 20.58
N THR A 85 7.76 30.69 21.28
CA THR A 85 9.06 31.06 20.71
C THR A 85 10.09 30.03 21.17
N GLY A 86 10.93 29.54 20.25
CA GLY A 86 11.90 28.46 20.53
C GLY A 86 11.79 27.23 19.62
N LEU A 87 10.91 27.23 18.62
CA LEU A 87 11.07 26.35 17.46
C LEU A 87 12.21 26.91 16.61
N GLY A 88 13.45 26.54 16.95
CA GLY A 88 14.62 26.92 16.17
C GLY A 88 14.50 26.45 14.72
N ASP A 89 15.11 27.21 13.81
CA ASP A 89 15.23 27.02 12.36
C ASP A 89 16.01 25.75 11.94
N THR A 90 16.01 24.73 12.79
CA THR A 90 16.37 23.37 12.41
C THR A 90 15.07 22.58 12.42
N THR A 91 14.25 22.78 11.38
CA THR A 91 13.08 21.92 11.12
C THR A 91 13.52 20.47 11.33
N PRO A 92 12.96 19.75 12.33
CA PRO A 92 13.12 18.32 12.37
C PRO A 92 12.61 17.80 11.02
N ALA A 93 13.37 16.92 10.38
CA ALA A 93 12.86 16.11 9.27
C ALA A 93 11.74 15.23 9.83
N ALA A 94 10.57 15.82 10.08
CA ALA A 94 9.53 15.25 10.95
C ALA A 94 8.66 14.23 10.22
N VAL A 95 9.07 13.81 9.01
CA VAL A 95 8.23 13.02 8.12
C VAL A 95 9.08 11.99 7.39
N ALA A 96 8.95 10.72 7.77
CA ALA A 96 9.53 9.59 7.07
C ALA A 96 8.54 8.42 7.01
N GLU A 97 8.73 7.50 6.06
CA GLU A 97 7.88 6.30 5.88
C GLU A 97 7.98 5.33 7.06
N THR A 98 9.09 5.35 7.80
CA THR A 98 9.31 4.52 8.98
C THR A 98 9.66 5.40 10.18
N GLY A 99 9.06 5.11 11.33
CA GLY A 99 9.39 5.78 12.58
C GLY A 99 10.78 5.35 13.05
N ALA A 100 11.67 6.32 13.28
CA ALA A 100 12.99 6.08 13.84
C ALA A 100 13.05 6.61 15.28
N ILE A 101 13.67 5.83 16.17
CA ILE A 101 14.14 6.37 17.43
C ILE A 101 15.29 7.33 17.11
N GLY A 102 15.11 8.59 17.44
CA GLY A 102 16.18 9.57 17.35
C GLY A 102 17.39 9.13 18.17
N ALA A 103 18.60 9.35 17.66
CA ALA A 103 19.86 9.11 18.33
C ALA A 103 20.29 10.25 19.26
N SER A 104 19.52 11.34 19.33
CA SER A 104 19.81 12.50 20.18
C SER A 104 19.82 12.16 21.67
N THR A 105 20.84 12.65 22.38
CA THR A 105 21.02 12.49 23.83
C THR A 105 20.26 13.52 24.67
N LYS A 106 19.47 14.40 24.04
CA LYS A 106 18.72 15.47 24.72
C LYS A 106 17.40 14.95 25.34
N PRO A 107 16.89 15.60 26.42
CA PRO A 107 15.69 15.15 27.16
C PRO A 107 14.40 15.09 26.32
N ALA A 108 14.33 15.84 25.23
CA ALA A 108 13.36 15.65 24.16
C ALA A 108 14.15 15.20 22.93
N ARG A 109 13.89 13.98 22.43
CA ARG A 109 14.55 13.42 21.24
C ARG A 109 14.22 14.31 20.02
N GLN A 110 15.05 15.33 19.76
CA GLN A 110 14.81 16.37 18.73
C GLN A 110 14.78 15.82 17.30
N ASP A 111 15.29 14.60 17.13
CA ASP A 111 15.38 13.84 15.90
C ASP A 111 14.41 12.66 15.87
N HIS A 112 13.45 12.62 16.79
CA HIS A 112 12.36 11.67 16.70
C HIS A 112 11.49 12.00 15.49
N VAL A 113 11.39 11.04 14.57
CA VAL A 113 10.53 11.13 13.40
C VAL A 113 9.20 10.45 13.71
N HIS A 114 8.10 11.20 13.59
CA HIS A 114 6.78 10.60 13.62
C HIS A 114 6.52 9.90 12.29
N PRO A 115 6.01 8.66 12.29
CA PRO A 115 5.53 8.06 11.06
C PRO A 115 4.41 8.94 10.50
N ILE A 116 4.36 9.07 9.18
CA ILE A 116 3.23 9.73 8.53
C ILE A 116 1.96 9.02 9.02
N PRO A 117 0.97 9.73 9.57
CA PRO A 117 -0.30 9.10 9.90
C PRO A 117 -0.79 8.35 8.67
N SER A 118 -1.20 7.09 8.83
CA SER A 118 -1.54 6.18 7.71
C SER A 118 -2.66 6.70 6.80
N TRP A 119 -3.32 7.79 7.17
CA TRP A 119 -4.32 8.49 6.37
C TRP A 119 -3.76 9.67 5.54
N ILE A 120 -2.55 10.17 5.81
CA ILE A 120 -1.90 11.29 5.08
C ILE A 120 -1.01 10.80 3.91
N ALA A 121 -0.47 9.56 3.96
CA ALA A 121 0.35 8.96 2.90
C ALA A 121 -0.38 7.86 2.10
N ARG A 122 -1.66 8.05 1.75
CA ARG A 122 -2.48 7.01 1.09
C ARG A 122 -2.80 7.26 -0.38
N ARG A 123 -1.86 7.84 -1.11
CA ARG A 123 -2.02 8.11 -2.55
C ARG A 123 -0.77 7.80 -3.34
N LEU A 124 -0.93 7.49 -4.62
CA LEU A 124 0.20 7.34 -5.52
C LEU A 124 0.94 8.68 -5.69
N THR A 125 2.27 8.61 -5.73
CA THR A 125 3.17 9.73 -6.01
C THR A 125 3.74 9.69 -7.43
N GLY A 126 3.48 8.61 -8.17
CA GLY A 126 3.89 8.39 -9.54
C GLY A 126 3.18 7.19 -10.16
N ASN A 127 3.44 6.93 -11.44
CA ASN A 127 2.96 5.72 -12.09
C ASN A 127 3.60 4.49 -11.46
N VAL A 128 2.81 3.47 -11.17
CA VAL A 128 3.27 2.22 -10.55
C VAL A 128 2.88 1.05 -11.43
N THR A 129 3.82 0.11 -11.57
CA THR A 129 3.56 -1.20 -12.19
C THR A 129 3.75 -2.28 -11.14
N VAL A 130 2.77 -3.17 -11.04
CA VAL A 130 2.77 -4.38 -10.23
C VAL A 130 2.85 -5.56 -11.19
N ASP A 131 4.00 -6.21 -11.23
CA ASP A 131 4.21 -7.37 -12.11
C ASP A 131 3.58 -8.63 -11.49
N LEU A 132 2.74 -9.29 -12.28
CA LEU A 132 2.10 -10.55 -11.95
C LEU A 132 2.73 -11.65 -12.79
N ASN A 133 2.93 -12.83 -12.20
CA ASN A 133 3.52 -13.97 -12.90
C ASN A 133 2.55 -15.18 -12.89
N PRO A 134 2.62 -16.08 -13.89
CA PRO A 134 1.67 -17.19 -14.04
C PRO A 134 1.64 -18.20 -12.89
N SER A 135 2.69 -18.23 -12.05
CA SER A 135 2.75 -19.11 -10.88
C SER A 135 2.06 -18.55 -9.64
N MET A 136 1.68 -17.26 -9.63
CA MET A 136 0.94 -16.66 -8.52
C MET A 136 -0.47 -17.26 -8.43
N PRO A 137 -0.92 -17.72 -7.25
CA PRO A 137 -2.32 -18.09 -7.05
C PRO A 137 -3.23 -16.86 -7.10
N ALA A 138 -4.51 -17.06 -7.48
CA ALA A 138 -5.50 -15.99 -7.52
C ALA A 138 -5.61 -15.19 -6.20
N ALA A 139 -5.53 -15.87 -5.05
CA ALA A 139 -5.56 -15.22 -3.73
C ALA A 139 -4.35 -14.30 -3.49
N GLN A 140 -3.17 -14.66 -4.01
CA GLN A 140 -1.98 -13.82 -3.89
C GLN A 140 -2.09 -12.58 -4.79
N MET A 141 -2.61 -12.74 -6.01
CA MET A 141 -2.89 -11.59 -6.89
C MET A 141 -3.92 -10.64 -6.26
N GLN A 142 -4.98 -11.19 -5.66
CA GLN A 142 -5.98 -10.37 -4.96
C GLN A 142 -5.36 -9.63 -3.77
N ALA A 143 -4.51 -10.28 -2.98
CA ALA A 143 -3.80 -9.61 -1.88
C ALA A 143 -2.91 -8.45 -2.37
N LEU A 144 -2.25 -8.60 -3.52
CA LEU A 144 -1.47 -7.52 -4.14
C LEU A 144 -2.36 -6.35 -4.58
N ILE A 145 -3.56 -6.63 -5.10
CA ILE A 145 -4.55 -5.61 -5.48
C ILE A 145 -5.06 -4.86 -4.24
N ASP A 146 -5.35 -5.59 -3.17
CA ASP A 146 -5.90 -5.03 -1.94
C ASP A 146 -4.87 -4.17 -1.20
N ALA A 147 -3.58 -4.48 -1.32
CA ALA A 147 -2.48 -3.72 -0.74
C ALA A 147 -2.24 -2.36 -1.41
N GLN A 148 -2.75 -2.12 -2.63
CA GLN A 148 -2.50 -0.86 -3.35
C GLN A 148 -3.29 0.33 -2.78
N TYR A 149 -2.69 1.52 -2.90
CA TYR A 149 -3.37 2.77 -2.63
C TYR A 149 -4.58 2.94 -3.53
N LYS A 150 -5.71 3.36 -2.93
CA LYS A 150 -6.97 3.57 -3.65
C LYS A 150 -7.05 4.94 -4.31
N ASP A 151 -6.39 5.94 -3.73
CA ASP A 151 -6.19 7.24 -4.37
C ASP A 151 -5.03 7.15 -5.36
N LEU A 152 -5.33 7.25 -6.64
CA LEU A 152 -4.33 7.17 -7.71
C LEU A 152 -3.70 8.55 -8.02
N ASN A 153 -4.23 9.65 -7.47
CA ASN A 153 -3.66 11.01 -7.56
C ASN A 153 -3.24 11.46 -8.97
N GLY A 154 -4.03 11.11 -9.98
CA GLY A 154 -3.82 11.37 -11.41
C GLY A 154 -2.93 10.37 -12.12
N TYR A 155 -2.31 9.43 -11.40
CA TYR A 155 -1.36 8.46 -11.96
C TYR A 155 -2.01 7.16 -12.42
N ALA A 156 -1.22 6.36 -13.13
CA ALA A 156 -1.59 5.01 -13.55
C ALA A 156 -1.04 3.96 -12.57
N LEU A 157 -1.93 3.07 -12.11
CA LEU A 157 -1.58 1.81 -11.47
C LEU A 157 -1.81 0.67 -12.46
N THR A 158 -0.74 0.00 -12.86
CA THR A 158 -0.79 -1.08 -13.86
C THR A 158 -0.46 -2.41 -13.21
N PHE A 159 -1.38 -3.36 -13.26
CA PHE A 159 -1.12 -4.77 -13.00
C PHE A 159 -0.72 -5.43 -14.32
N GLN A 160 0.57 -5.71 -14.47
CA GLN A 160 1.17 -6.25 -15.69
C GLN A 160 1.27 -7.77 -15.57
N LEU A 161 0.51 -8.50 -16.38
CA LEU A 161 0.63 -9.94 -16.52
C LEU A 161 1.84 -10.24 -17.42
N ALA A 162 2.78 -11.05 -16.93
CA ALA A 162 3.74 -11.71 -17.79
C ALA A 162 3.04 -12.73 -18.71
N ASN A 163 3.67 -13.07 -19.84
CA ASN A 163 3.18 -14.11 -20.73
C ASN A 163 3.04 -15.44 -19.98
N GLY A 164 1.93 -16.14 -20.23
CA GLY A 164 1.62 -17.43 -19.65
C GLY A 164 0.15 -17.58 -19.32
N LEU A 165 -0.20 -18.79 -18.89
CA LEU A 165 -1.53 -19.18 -18.47
C LEU A 165 -1.63 -19.14 -16.95
N TYR A 166 -2.56 -18.34 -16.43
CA TYR A 166 -2.80 -18.16 -15.00
C TYR A 166 -4.03 -19.00 -14.62
N SER A 167 -3.83 -19.99 -13.75
CA SER A 167 -4.93 -20.81 -13.22
C SER A 167 -5.63 -20.08 -12.08
N MET A 168 -6.84 -19.60 -12.33
CA MET A 168 -7.59 -18.74 -11.43
C MET A 168 -8.71 -19.51 -10.71
N ALA A 169 -8.47 -19.89 -9.46
CA ALA A 169 -9.48 -20.53 -8.60
C ALA A 169 -10.48 -19.54 -7.97
N ALA A 170 -10.29 -18.23 -8.18
CA ALA A 170 -11.15 -17.16 -7.67
C ALA A 170 -11.12 -15.97 -8.64
N LYS A 171 -12.14 -15.11 -8.54
CA LYS A 171 -12.22 -13.86 -9.30
C LYS A 171 -11.19 -12.84 -8.85
N LEU A 172 -10.88 -11.88 -9.72
CA LEU A 172 -10.11 -10.68 -9.38
C LEU A 172 -11.04 -9.50 -9.18
N SER A 173 -10.91 -8.81 -8.04
CA SER A 173 -11.76 -7.69 -7.65
C SER A 173 -10.94 -6.42 -7.46
N PHE A 174 -11.20 -5.43 -8.31
CA PHE A 174 -10.63 -4.09 -8.25
C PHE A 174 -11.71 -3.13 -7.77
N ILE A 175 -11.70 -2.82 -6.47
CA ILE A 175 -12.78 -2.07 -5.82
C ILE A 175 -12.27 -0.76 -5.22
N GLY A 176 -12.99 0.32 -5.52
CA GLY A 176 -12.88 1.60 -4.82
C GLY A 176 -11.68 2.47 -5.21
N PHE A 177 -11.05 2.23 -6.35
CA PHE A 177 -9.96 3.08 -6.85
C PHE A 177 -10.51 4.38 -7.43
N TYR A 178 -9.84 5.50 -7.19
CA TYR A 178 -10.29 6.83 -7.62
C TYR A 178 -9.15 7.74 -8.04
N ALA A 179 -9.50 8.83 -8.75
CA ALA A 179 -8.59 9.89 -9.18
C ALA A 179 -7.38 9.36 -9.97
N GLY A 180 -7.57 8.61 -11.06
CA GLY A 180 -6.47 8.15 -11.92
C GLY A 180 -6.90 6.98 -12.81
N SER A 181 -5.95 6.16 -13.25
CA SER A 181 -6.20 5.01 -14.12
C SER A 181 -5.72 3.71 -13.48
N LEU A 182 -6.60 2.72 -13.37
CA LEU A 182 -6.25 1.36 -12.98
C LEU A 182 -6.27 0.47 -14.21
N ARG A 183 -5.19 -0.26 -14.46
CA ARG A 183 -5.00 -1.06 -15.67
C ARG A 183 -4.67 -2.50 -15.30
N LEU A 184 -5.44 -3.44 -15.83
CA LEU A 184 -5.06 -4.84 -15.93
C LEU A 184 -4.60 -5.11 -17.36
N GLN A 185 -3.33 -5.45 -17.51
CA GLN A 185 -2.66 -5.45 -18.81
C GLN A 185 -1.92 -6.77 -19.04
N GLY A 186 -2.16 -7.40 -20.19
CA GLY A 186 -1.31 -8.48 -20.72
C GLY A 186 -0.16 -7.96 -21.56
N ASN A 187 0.21 -8.63 -22.65
CA ASN A 187 1.40 -8.27 -23.40
C ASN A 187 1.19 -6.99 -24.24
N PRO A 188 1.92 -5.89 -23.98
CA PRO A 188 1.70 -4.62 -24.70
C PRO A 188 2.01 -4.68 -26.20
N ALA A 189 2.68 -5.72 -26.70
CA ALA A 189 2.86 -5.95 -28.12
C ALA A 189 1.59 -6.48 -28.81
N GLU A 190 0.62 -7.01 -28.07
CA GLU A 190 -0.58 -7.68 -28.60
C GLU A 190 -1.77 -6.72 -28.78
N THR A 191 -1.55 -5.61 -29.49
CA THR A 191 -2.55 -4.56 -29.69
C THR A 191 -3.64 -4.89 -30.72
N GLY A 192 -3.48 -5.98 -31.48
CA GLY A 192 -4.40 -6.38 -32.54
C GLY A 192 -5.63 -7.16 -32.06
N LEU A 193 -6.63 -7.29 -32.94
CA LEU A 193 -7.80 -8.14 -32.75
C LEU A 193 -7.42 -9.60 -33.04
N THR A 194 -7.17 -10.40 -31.99
CA THR A 194 -6.75 -11.80 -32.12
C THR A 194 -7.41 -12.67 -31.04
N ALA A 195 -7.76 -13.90 -31.38
CA ALA A 195 -8.31 -14.89 -30.44
C ALA A 195 -7.25 -15.35 -29.42
N ASP A 196 -5.99 -15.37 -29.83
CA ASP A 196 -4.88 -15.75 -28.98
C ASP A 196 -4.17 -14.52 -28.44
N LYS A 197 -3.89 -14.58 -27.15
CA LYS A 197 -3.05 -13.65 -26.40
C LYS A 197 -2.10 -14.46 -25.54
N LEU A 198 -0.87 -14.00 -25.42
CA LEU A 198 0.19 -14.68 -24.68
C LEU A 198 -0.03 -14.64 -23.16
N ALA A 199 -0.70 -13.60 -22.64
CA ALA A 199 -1.13 -13.53 -21.24
C ALA A 199 -2.59 -13.93 -21.11
N ALA A 200 -2.87 -15.06 -20.44
CA ALA A 200 -4.21 -15.65 -20.36
C ALA A 200 -4.62 -15.93 -18.91
N LEU A 201 -5.74 -15.35 -18.47
CA LEU A 201 -6.39 -15.68 -17.20
C LEU A 201 -7.42 -16.78 -17.45
N GLN A 202 -7.23 -17.96 -16.86
CA GLN A 202 -8.15 -19.08 -16.95
C GLN A 202 -8.85 -19.33 -15.61
N PHE A 203 -10.11 -18.92 -15.54
CA PHE A 203 -10.95 -19.11 -14.37
C PHE A 203 -11.55 -20.51 -14.33
N ALA A 204 -11.59 -21.10 -13.13
CA ALA A 204 -12.42 -22.27 -12.85
C ALA A 204 -13.91 -21.91 -12.95
N ALA A 205 -14.81 -22.87 -12.73
CA ALA A 205 -16.23 -22.57 -12.51
C ALA A 205 -16.38 -21.85 -11.16
N LEU A 206 -16.68 -20.55 -11.19
CA LEU A 206 -16.71 -19.68 -10.00
C LEU A 206 -18.12 -19.44 -9.46
N GLY A 207 -19.16 -19.64 -10.27
CA GLY A 207 -20.52 -19.17 -9.97
C GLY A 207 -20.64 -17.63 -9.93
N SER A 208 -19.64 -16.91 -10.46
CA SER A 208 -19.54 -15.45 -10.44
C SER A 208 -18.67 -14.94 -11.59
N GLU A 209 -18.55 -13.62 -11.75
CA GLU A 209 -17.69 -13.02 -12.76
C GLU A 209 -16.20 -13.34 -12.56
N GLY A 210 -15.41 -13.38 -13.64
CA GLY A 210 -13.95 -13.58 -13.55
C GLY A 210 -13.21 -12.33 -13.05
N ILE A 211 -13.57 -11.17 -13.59
CA ILE A 211 -12.99 -9.87 -13.22
C ILE A 211 -14.12 -8.91 -12.85
N LEU A 212 -14.04 -8.36 -11.65
CA LEU A 212 -14.90 -7.28 -11.17
C LEU A 212 -14.09 -5.99 -11.05
N MET A 213 -14.51 -4.95 -11.74
CA MET A 213 -14.00 -3.59 -11.54
C MET A 213 -15.16 -2.70 -11.14
N SER A 214 -15.16 -2.29 -9.87
CA SER A 214 -16.36 -1.73 -9.24
C SER A 214 -16.09 -0.53 -8.34
N GLY A 215 -16.95 0.48 -8.46
CA GLY A 215 -16.92 1.64 -7.58
C GLY A 215 -15.71 2.54 -7.79
N GLY A 216 -15.74 3.69 -7.12
CA GLY A 216 -14.68 4.68 -7.22
C GLY A 216 -14.72 5.51 -8.53
N GLY A 217 -13.84 6.50 -8.60
CA GLY A 217 -13.77 7.47 -9.70
C GLY A 217 -12.58 7.28 -10.63
N ALA A 218 -11.97 6.09 -10.65
CA ALA A 218 -10.86 5.78 -11.53
C ALA A 218 -11.35 5.34 -12.92
N GLU A 219 -10.48 5.52 -13.91
CA GLU A 219 -10.64 4.91 -15.23
C GLU A 219 -10.13 3.46 -15.18
N TYR A 220 -11.04 2.50 -15.38
CA TYR A 220 -10.70 1.08 -15.40
C TYR A 220 -10.33 0.61 -16.81
N VAL A 221 -9.19 -0.06 -16.96
CA VAL A 221 -8.70 -0.53 -18.27
C VAL A 221 -8.34 -2.00 -18.21
N VAL A 222 -8.89 -2.80 -19.13
CA VAL A 222 -8.52 -4.21 -19.36
C VAL A 222 -7.99 -4.33 -20.78
N ARG A 223 -6.72 -4.72 -20.96
CA ARG A 223 -6.12 -4.73 -22.30
C ARG A 223 -5.07 -5.81 -22.55
N TYR A 224 -4.99 -6.25 -23.80
CA TYR A 224 -3.93 -7.13 -24.31
C TYR A 224 -3.82 -8.50 -23.63
N LEU A 225 -4.94 -9.05 -23.16
CA LEU A 225 -4.96 -10.34 -22.47
C LEU A 225 -6.14 -11.22 -22.91
N LYS A 226 -6.01 -12.53 -22.69
CA LYS A 226 -7.07 -13.51 -22.91
C LYS A 226 -7.73 -13.86 -21.58
N ILE A 227 -9.05 -13.98 -21.57
CA ILE A 227 -9.86 -14.35 -20.42
C ILE A 227 -10.66 -15.60 -20.81
N ILE A 228 -10.52 -16.66 -20.04
CA ILE A 228 -11.18 -17.94 -20.28
C ILE A 228 -11.99 -18.25 -19.02
N MET A 229 -13.32 -18.32 -19.17
CA MET A 229 -14.20 -18.68 -18.06
C MET A 229 -14.41 -20.19 -18.00
N GLY A 230 -14.51 -20.73 -16.78
CA GLY A 230 -14.80 -22.15 -16.55
C GLY A 230 -16.30 -22.47 -16.46
N ASP A 231 -17.15 -21.44 -16.44
CA ASP A 231 -18.60 -21.53 -16.43
C ASP A 231 -19.24 -20.41 -17.25
N ALA A 232 -20.57 -20.42 -17.36
CA ALA A 232 -21.32 -19.50 -18.19
C ALA A 232 -21.70 -18.18 -17.47
N ASN A 233 -20.78 -17.64 -16.65
CA ASN A 233 -20.88 -16.33 -16.00
C ASN A 233 -20.14 -15.24 -16.79
N ASN A 234 -20.20 -14.00 -16.30
CA ASN A 234 -19.57 -12.85 -16.95
C ASN A 234 -18.04 -12.92 -16.88
N ALA A 235 -17.34 -12.65 -17.98
CA ALA A 235 -15.87 -12.60 -17.91
C ALA A 235 -15.38 -11.31 -17.24
N VAL A 236 -15.89 -10.15 -17.69
CA VAL A 236 -15.59 -8.84 -17.11
C VAL A 236 -16.87 -8.15 -16.71
N TYR A 237 -16.94 -7.70 -15.45
CA TYR A 237 -18.02 -6.90 -14.93
C TYR A 237 -17.53 -5.52 -14.48
N LEU A 238 -17.98 -4.50 -15.20
CA LEU A 238 -17.75 -3.09 -14.91
C LEU A 238 -18.99 -2.52 -14.22
N LEU A 239 -18.83 -2.02 -12.99
CA LEU A 239 -19.94 -1.61 -12.14
C LEU A 239 -19.66 -0.26 -11.46
N ASN A 240 -20.64 0.65 -11.46
CA ASN A 240 -20.59 1.90 -10.65
C ASN A 240 -19.28 2.69 -10.82
N SER A 241 -18.83 2.92 -12.06
CA SER A 241 -17.58 3.65 -12.35
C SER A 241 -17.81 4.79 -13.33
N THR A 242 -16.87 5.73 -13.39
CA THR A 242 -17.00 6.89 -14.28
C THR A 242 -16.67 6.51 -15.72
N ARG A 243 -15.56 5.81 -15.94
CA ARG A 243 -15.09 5.44 -17.28
C ARG A 243 -14.41 4.08 -17.26
N ALA A 244 -14.59 3.31 -18.34
CA ALA A 244 -13.86 2.06 -18.52
C ALA A 244 -13.51 1.75 -19.97
N HIS A 245 -12.45 0.97 -20.16
CA HIS A 245 -11.92 0.61 -21.47
C HIS A 245 -11.57 -0.87 -21.51
N MET A 246 -12.06 -1.56 -22.53
CA MET A 246 -11.60 -2.89 -22.90
C MET A 246 -11.00 -2.83 -24.30
N VAL A 247 -9.73 -3.21 -24.43
CA VAL A 247 -8.98 -2.98 -25.67
C VAL A 247 -8.16 -4.20 -26.01
N ALA A 248 -8.37 -4.76 -27.21
CA ALA A 248 -7.57 -5.88 -27.71
C ALA A 248 -7.51 -7.05 -26.71
N ALA A 249 -8.64 -7.36 -26.10
CA ALA A 249 -8.79 -8.51 -25.23
C ALA A 249 -9.48 -9.66 -25.97
N SER A 250 -9.16 -10.89 -25.60
CA SER A 250 -9.84 -12.09 -26.09
C SER A 250 -10.63 -12.71 -24.95
N ILE A 251 -11.88 -13.09 -25.18
CA ILE A 251 -12.77 -13.65 -24.16
C ILE A 251 -13.39 -14.94 -24.68
N ALA A 252 -13.28 -16.00 -23.89
CA ALA A 252 -13.95 -17.27 -24.13
C ALA A 252 -14.84 -17.63 -22.93
N ILE A 253 -16.13 -17.81 -23.18
CA ILE A 253 -17.14 -18.20 -22.19
C ILE A 253 -17.82 -19.48 -22.69
N PRO A 254 -17.88 -20.56 -21.89
CA PRO A 254 -18.63 -21.74 -22.25
C PRO A 254 -20.15 -21.53 -22.13
N GLY A 255 -20.93 -22.36 -22.82
CA GLY A 255 -22.39 -22.35 -22.71
C GLY A 255 -23.06 -21.14 -23.39
N SER A 256 -24.31 -20.89 -23.02
CA SER A 256 -25.19 -19.91 -23.68
C SER A 256 -25.69 -18.79 -22.76
N THR A 257 -25.07 -18.63 -21.59
CA THR A 257 -25.36 -17.55 -20.63
C THR A 257 -24.10 -16.74 -20.33
N GLY A 258 -24.22 -15.66 -19.57
CA GLY A 258 -23.09 -14.78 -19.24
C GLY A 258 -22.74 -13.81 -20.38
N SER A 259 -22.00 -12.78 -20.04
CA SER A 259 -21.52 -11.75 -20.98
C SER A 259 -20.01 -11.72 -21.01
N GLY A 260 -19.42 -11.53 -22.20
CA GLY A 260 -18.00 -11.23 -22.33
C GLY A 260 -17.64 -9.97 -21.53
N VAL A 261 -18.37 -8.88 -21.82
CA VAL A 261 -18.31 -7.65 -21.03
C VAL A 261 -19.70 -7.29 -20.57
N GLN A 262 -19.90 -7.18 -19.26
CA GLN A 262 -21.10 -6.58 -18.68
C GLN A 262 -20.77 -5.21 -18.10
N VAL A 263 -21.58 -4.22 -18.45
CA VAL A 263 -21.46 -2.84 -17.99
C VAL A 263 -22.76 -2.45 -17.29
N ASN A 264 -22.67 -1.96 -16.05
CA ASN A 264 -23.83 -1.57 -15.25
C ASN A 264 -23.55 -0.29 -14.47
N ALA A 265 -24.40 0.74 -14.66
CA ALA A 265 -24.24 2.05 -14.05
C ALA A 265 -22.82 2.65 -14.26
N VAL A 266 -22.32 2.59 -15.49
CA VAL A 266 -21.02 3.19 -15.88
C VAL A 266 -21.24 4.29 -16.90
N ALA A 267 -20.72 5.49 -16.65
CA ALA A 267 -21.08 6.66 -17.45
C ALA A 267 -20.61 6.56 -18.92
N SER A 268 -19.43 6.00 -19.16
CA SER A 268 -18.91 5.75 -20.52
C SER A 268 -17.95 4.56 -20.56
N VAL A 269 -18.17 3.65 -21.51
CA VAL A 269 -17.29 2.50 -21.74
C VAL A 269 -16.93 2.37 -23.21
N ASN A 270 -15.67 2.07 -23.50
CA ASN A 270 -15.23 1.68 -24.84
C ASN A 270 -14.80 0.22 -24.83
N VAL A 271 -15.40 -0.60 -25.69
CA VAL A 271 -14.97 -1.97 -25.96
C VAL A 271 -14.50 -2.03 -27.39
N SER A 272 -13.19 -2.18 -27.59
CA SER A 272 -12.58 -2.08 -28.91
C SER A 272 -11.62 -3.22 -29.23
N ASN A 273 -11.55 -3.59 -30.51
CA ASN A 273 -10.64 -4.60 -31.05
C ASN A 273 -10.64 -5.91 -30.25
N SER A 274 -11.77 -6.26 -29.63
CA SER A 274 -11.88 -7.39 -28.73
C SER A 274 -12.57 -8.58 -29.42
N TYR A 275 -12.13 -9.78 -29.05
CA TYR A 275 -12.55 -11.04 -29.67
C TYR A 275 -13.39 -11.87 -28.69
N PHE A 276 -14.54 -12.38 -29.13
CA PHE A 276 -15.52 -13.06 -28.27
C PHE A 276 -15.84 -14.48 -28.76
N ALA A 277 -15.75 -15.47 -27.88
CA ALA A 277 -16.10 -16.85 -28.16
C ALA A 277 -17.10 -17.40 -27.12
N GLY A 278 -18.23 -17.92 -27.58
CA GLY A 278 -19.30 -18.50 -26.78
C GLY A 278 -20.00 -17.50 -25.85
N GLY A 279 -20.76 -18.03 -24.88
CA GLY A 279 -21.53 -17.25 -23.92
C GLY A 279 -22.87 -16.75 -24.46
N GLY A 280 -23.65 -16.12 -23.59
CA GLY A 280 -24.94 -15.54 -23.94
C GLY A 280 -24.82 -14.23 -24.72
N TYR A 281 -23.90 -13.36 -24.29
CA TYR A 281 -23.71 -12.03 -24.88
C TYR A 281 -22.22 -11.71 -25.09
N GLY A 282 -21.86 -11.08 -26.20
CA GLY A 282 -20.54 -10.46 -26.34
C GLY A 282 -20.41 -9.27 -25.38
N ILE A 283 -21.26 -8.26 -25.58
CA ILE A 283 -21.26 -7.02 -24.80
C ILE A 283 -22.68 -6.71 -24.30
N THR A 284 -22.81 -6.48 -23.00
CA THR A 284 -24.06 -6.14 -22.33
C THR A 284 -23.94 -4.78 -21.64
N SER A 285 -24.86 -3.85 -21.95
CA SER A 285 -24.98 -2.53 -21.33
C SER A 285 -26.29 -2.43 -20.54
N LEU A 286 -26.21 -2.05 -19.26
CA LEU A 286 -27.34 -1.99 -18.32
C LEU A 286 -27.39 -0.64 -17.59
N SER A 287 -28.57 -0.28 -17.08
CA SER A 287 -28.77 0.77 -16.06
C SER A 287 -28.13 2.13 -16.40
N GLY A 288 -28.50 2.70 -17.53
CA GLY A 288 -28.07 4.02 -17.99
C GLY A 288 -26.64 4.09 -18.53
N SER A 289 -25.98 2.94 -18.71
CA SER A 289 -24.60 2.91 -19.21
C SER A 289 -24.53 3.25 -20.70
N ASN A 290 -23.47 3.95 -21.10
CA ASN A 290 -23.18 4.23 -22.51
C ASN A 290 -21.95 3.43 -22.93
N VAL A 291 -22.13 2.48 -23.85
CA VAL A 291 -21.04 1.66 -24.39
C VAL A 291 -20.79 2.01 -25.84
N MET A 292 -19.53 2.17 -26.24
CA MET A 292 -19.13 2.21 -27.64
C MET A 292 -18.40 0.91 -27.99
N SER A 293 -18.97 0.14 -28.92
CA SER A 293 -18.42 -1.11 -29.43
C SER A 293 -17.76 -0.88 -30.78
N ILE A 294 -16.43 -1.04 -30.83
CA ILE A 294 -15.60 -0.66 -31.99
C ILE A 294 -14.79 -1.85 -32.51
N ASN A 295 -14.96 -2.23 -33.77
CA ASN A 295 -14.10 -3.23 -34.44
C ASN A 295 -13.92 -4.53 -33.63
N ASN A 296 -14.99 -5.01 -33.01
CA ASN A 296 -14.99 -6.26 -32.27
C ASN A 296 -15.31 -7.43 -33.23
N ALA A 297 -14.96 -8.65 -32.84
CA ALA A 297 -15.27 -9.85 -33.63
C ALA A 297 -15.60 -11.04 -32.74
N SER A 298 -16.07 -12.11 -33.37
CA SER A 298 -16.37 -13.37 -32.70
C SER A 298 -15.67 -14.56 -33.34
N ASP A 299 -15.53 -15.63 -32.56
CA ASP A 299 -15.10 -16.93 -33.08
C ASP A 299 -16.16 -17.51 -34.01
N PRO A 300 -15.87 -17.70 -35.32
CA PRO A 300 -16.82 -18.28 -36.26
C PRO A 300 -17.24 -19.71 -35.89
N ALA A 301 -16.41 -20.46 -35.16
CA ALA A 301 -16.72 -21.80 -34.70
C ALA A 301 -17.49 -21.83 -33.37
N ASN A 302 -17.48 -20.73 -32.61
CA ASN A 302 -18.09 -20.64 -31.29
C ASN A 302 -18.63 -19.23 -31.04
N LEU A 303 -19.73 -18.90 -31.71
CA LEU A 303 -20.34 -17.56 -31.63
C LEU A 303 -21.03 -17.36 -30.27
N PRO A 304 -21.03 -16.13 -29.71
CA PRO A 304 -21.96 -15.80 -28.64
C PRO A 304 -23.40 -15.94 -29.15
N LEU A 305 -24.35 -16.30 -28.27
CA LEU A 305 -25.77 -16.40 -28.65
C LEU A 305 -26.29 -15.07 -29.20
N TYR A 306 -25.87 -13.96 -28.57
CA TYR A 306 -26.11 -12.62 -29.05
C TYR A 306 -24.84 -11.76 -28.98
N GLY A 307 -24.64 -10.88 -29.94
CA GLY A 307 -23.45 -10.05 -29.99
C GLY A 307 -23.49 -8.91 -28.98
N LEU A 308 -24.62 -8.21 -28.95
CA LEU A 308 -24.84 -6.99 -28.18
C LEU A 308 -26.20 -7.03 -27.47
N ARG A 309 -26.25 -6.53 -26.23
CA ARG A 309 -27.49 -6.33 -25.47
C ARG A 309 -27.48 -4.98 -24.77
N ALA A 310 -28.52 -4.18 -24.99
CA ALA A 310 -28.82 -2.99 -24.19
C ALA A 310 -30.08 -3.25 -23.35
N SER A 311 -30.10 -2.77 -22.10
CA SER A 311 -31.30 -2.80 -21.26
C SER A 311 -31.32 -1.55 -20.38
N SER A 312 -32.23 -0.62 -20.70
CA SER A 312 -32.27 0.71 -20.09
C SER A 312 -30.92 1.43 -20.22
N ALA A 313 -30.23 1.24 -21.34
CA ALA A 313 -28.85 1.68 -21.56
C ALA A 313 -28.61 1.87 -23.06
N ILE A 314 -27.44 2.36 -23.45
CA ILE A 314 -27.13 2.63 -24.85
C ILE A 314 -25.88 1.87 -25.30
N ILE A 315 -25.93 1.28 -26.49
CA ILE A 315 -24.74 0.81 -27.22
C ILE A 315 -24.62 1.52 -28.56
N TYR A 316 -23.52 2.26 -28.74
CA TYR A 316 -23.06 2.81 -30.01
C TYR A 316 -22.18 1.78 -30.72
N LYS A 317 -22.38 1.62 -32.03
CA LYS A 317 -21.60 0.71 -32.86
C LYS A 317 -20.68 1.48 -33.80
N ASN A 318 -19.46 1.00 -33.99
CA ASN A 318 -18.55 1.48 -35.04
C ASN A 318 -17.74 0.31 -35.60
N GLY A 319 -17.75 0.10 -36.93
CA GLY A 319 -17.08 -1.03 -37.56
C GLY A 319 -17.67 -2.39 -37.15
N THR A 320 -16.84 -3.44 -37.17
CA THR A 320 -17.29 -4.81 -36.90
C THR A 320 -17.77 -4.98 -35.45
N GLN A 321 -18.73 -5.89 -35.26
CA GLN A 321 -19.39 -6.16 -33.98
C GLN A 321 -19.30 -7.65 -33.64
N PRO A 322 -19.44 -8.04 -32.36
CA PRO A 322 -19.61 -9.45 -32.01
C PRO A 322 -20.86 -10.00 -32.70
N ALA A 323 -20.81 -11.25 -33.15
CA ALA A 323 -21.86 -11.84 -33.97
C ALA A 323 -23.19 -12.03 -33.21
N GLY A 324 -24.32 -11.94 -33.91
CA GLY A 324 -25.66 -12.18 -33.33
C GLY A 324 -26.28 -10.94 -32.67
N SER A 325 -25.96 -9.73 -33.12
CA SER A 325 -26.52 -8.51 -32.55
C SER A 325 -27.97 -8.28 -33.04
N ILE A 326 -28.93 -8.49 -32.16
CA ILE A 326 -30.39 -8.47 -32.44
C ILE A 326 -30.98 -7.09 -32.81
N ALA A 327 -30.16 -6.08 -33.10
CA ALA A 327 -30.65 -4.77 -33.57
C ALA A 327 -29.73 -4.11 -34.61
N ASN A 328 -30.23 -4.05 -35.85
CA ASN A 328 -29.75 -3.22 -36.96
C ASN A 328 -28.36 -3.57 -37.53
N GLU A 329 -28.22 -4.79 -38.08
CA GLU A 329 -26.96 -5.33 -38.67
C GLU A 329 -26.73 -4.97 -40.14
N ALA A 330 -27.65 -4.25 -40.81
CA ALA A 330 -27.61 -4.13 -42.27
C ALA A 330 -26.68 -3.03 -42.84
N THR A 331 -25.93 -2.28 -42.02
CA THR A 331 -24.96 -1.30 -42.55
C THR A 331 -23.64 -1.30 -41.78
N ALA A 332 -22.54 -1.14 -42.52
CA ALA A 332 -21.18 -1.06 -41.98
C ALA A 332 -20.92 0.19 -41.11
N TYR A 333 -21.90 1.10 -41.01
CA TYR A 333 -21.86 2.31 -40.20
C TYR A 333 -22.96 2.30 -39.13
N GLY A 334 -22.58 1.81 -37.95
CA GLY A 334 -23.08 2.20 -36.62
C GLY A 334 -24.56 2.53 -36.42
N GLY A 335 -25.39 1.51 -36.14
CA GLY A 335 -26.71 1.72 -35.52
C GLY A 335 -26.64 1.93 -34.00
N LEU A 336 -27.65 2.62 -33.45
CA LEU A 336 -27.90 2.72 -32.00
C LEU A 336 -28.71 1.51 -31.53
N ILE A 337 -28.34 0.91 -30.40
CA ILE A 337 -29.17 -0.05 -29.67
C ILE A 337 -29.64 0.64 -28.38
N LEU A 338 -30.96 0.73 -28.20
CA LEU A 338 -31.66 1.30 -27.04
C LEU A 338 -32.18 0.20 -26.10
#